data_AF-A0A958A2L2-F1
#
_entry.id   AF-A0A958A2L2-F1
#
_cell.length_a   1.000
_cell.length_b   1.000
_cell.length_c   1.000
_cell.angle_alpha   90.00
_cell.angle_beta   90.00
_cell.angle_gamma   90.00
#
_symmetry.space_group_name_H-M   'P 1'
#
loop_
_entity.id
_entity.type
_entity.pdbx_description
1 polymer ?
#
loop_
_entity_poly.entity_id
_entity_poly.type
_entity_poly.pdbx_seq_one_letter_code
_entity_poly.pdbx_strand_id
1 'polypeptide(L)'
;MANVYESTHPLVKHKLTFLRDKQTNPKDFRELIREISILLAYEVTQDLALEATTVETPMGHASGSILREQIGLIPVLRAGLGMVDGVWSMMPSSE
;
A
#
# COMPACT_ATOMS: atom_id res chain seq x y z
N MET A 1 -22.87 3.85 7.41
CA MET A 1 -21.51 3.45 6.97
C MET A 1 -20.62 4.69 6.90
N ALA A 2 -20.36 5.36 8.03
CA ALA A 2 -19.62 6.62 8.01
C ALA A 2 -18.10 6.46 7.81
N ASN A 3 -17.55 5.28 8.13
CA ASN A 3 -16.10 5.00 8.11
C ASN A 3 -15.72 3.97 7.04
N VAL A 4 -16.45 3.93 5.92
CA VAL A 4 -16.16 3.03 4.80
C VAL A 4 -15.76 3.86 3.60
N TYR A 5 -14.52 3.69 3.16
CA TYR A 5 -13.97 4.37 1.99
C TYR A 5 -13.81 3.35 0.86
N GLU A 6 -14.61 3.48 -0.19
CA GLU A 6 -14.54 2.60 -1.36
C GLU A 6 -13.49 3.14 -2.35
N SER A 7 -12.52 2.30 -2.73
CA SER A 7 -11.60 2.63 -3.82
C SER A 7 -12.36 2.70 -5.15
N THR A 8 -12.37 3.89 -5.76
CA THR A 8 -12.97 4.09 -7.08
C THR A 8 -11.99 3.85 -8.23
N HIS A 9 -10.75 3.44 -7.94
CA HIS A 9 -9.68 3.35 -8.93
C HIS A 9 -9.96 2.26 -10.00
N PRO A 10 -9.88 2.58 -11.31
CA PRO A 10 -10.23 1.64 -12.38
C PRO A 10 -9.40 0.34 -12.34
N LEU A 11 -8.10 0.43 -12.02
CA LEU A 11 -7.25 -0.77 -11.92
C LEU A 11 -7.64 -1.67 -10.74
N VAL A 12 -8.14 -1.11 -9.63
CA VAL A 12 -8.61 -1.92 -8.49
C VAL A 12 -9.84 -2.70 -8.94
N LYS A 13 -10.81 -2.05 -9.60
CA LYS A 13 -12.02 -2.70 -10.13
C LYS A 13 -11.70 -3.79 -11.15
N HIS A 14 -10.77 -3.52 -12.07
CA HIS A 14 -10.29 -4.47 -13.07
C HIS A 14 -9.64 -5.70 -12.42
N LYS A 15 -8.67 -5.50 -11.52
CA LYS A 15 -7.97 -6.61 -10.84
C LYS A 15 -8.89 -7.40 -9.91
N LEU A 16 -9.83 -6.73 -9.24
CA LEU A 16 -10.84 -7.37 -8.39
C LEU A 16 -11.75 -8.30 -9.20
N THR A 17 -12.00 -8.00 -10.47
CA THR A 17 -12.78 -8.87 -11.36
C THR A 17 -12.07 -10.21 -11.56
N PHE A 18 -10.77 -10.19 -11.88
CA PHE A 18 -9.98 -11.43 -12.00
C PHE A 18 -9.77 -12.12 -10.66
N LEU A 19 -9.62 -11.38 -9.56
CA LEU A 19 -9.53 -11.98 -8.24
C LEU A 19 -10.79 -12.81 -7.89
N ARG A 20 -11.95 -12.43 -8.41
CA ARG A 20 -13.23 -13.13 -8.22
C ARG A 20 -13.47 -14.26 -9.22
N ASP A 21 -12.70 -14.34 -10.30
CA ASP A 21 -12.87 -15.36 -11.32
C ASP A 21 -12.40 -16.73 -10.79
N LYS A 22 -13.26 -17.74 -10.94
CA LYS A 22 -12.96 -19.13 -10.54
C LYS A 22 -11.88 -19.77 -11.40
N GLN A 23 -11.62 -19.22 -12.59
CA GLN A 23 -10.60 -19.73 -13.51
C GLN A 23 -9.20 -19.19 -13.19
N THR A 24 -9.08 -18.18 -12.34
CA THR A 24 -7.78 -17.60 -11.97
C THR A 24 -6.95 -18.60 -11.17
N ASN A 25 -5.74 -18.87 -11.65
CA ASN A 25 -4.87 -19.84 -11.02
C ASN A 25 -4.24 -19.27 -9.72
N PRO A 26 -3.71 -20.12 -8.83
CA PRO A 26 -3.17 -19.69 -7.54
C PRO A 26 -1.94 -18.78 -7.60
N LYS A 27 -1.21 -18.73 -8.71
CA LYS A 27 -0.08 -17.81 -8.88
C LYS A 27 -0.62 -16.42 -9.16
N ASP A 28 -1.47 -16.30 -10.17
CA ASP A 28 -2.03 -15.02 -10.60
C ASP A 28 -2.90 -14.40 -9.50
N PHE A 29 -3.64 -15.22 -8.75
CA PHE A 29 -4.40 -14.77 -7.59
C PHE A 29 -3.52 -14.07 -6.54
N ARG A 30 -2.34 -14.64 -6.23
CA ARG A 30 -1.41 -14.03 -5.27
C ARG A 30 -0.82 -12.73 -5.79
N GLU A 31 -0.48 -12.67 -7.08
CA GLU A 31 0.01 -11.43 -7.69
C GLU A 31 -1.06 -10.33 -7.70
N LEU A 32 -2.32 -10.67 -8.04
CA LEU A 32 -3.44 -9.74 -7.99
C LEU A 32 -3.69 -9.18 -6.58
N ILE A 33 -3.64 -10.02 -5.54
CA ILE A 33 -3.76 -9.54 -4.15
C ILE A 33 -2.65 -8.55 -3.83
N ARG A 34 -1.40 -8.88 -4.17
CA ARG A 34 -0.25 -8.00 -3.92
C ARG A 34 -0.42 -6.65 -4.61
N GLU A 35 -0.81 -6.65 -5.89
CA GLU A 35 -1.03 -5.43 -6.65
C GLU A 35 -2.19 -4.58 -6.11
N ILE A 36 -3.31 -5.20 -5.76
CA ILE A 36 -4.44 -4.49 -5.13
C ILE A 36 -4.00 -3.89 -3.80
N SER A 37 -3.20 -4.61 -3.01
CA SER A 37 -2.72 -4.13 -1.72
C SER A 37 -1.82 -2.90 -1.85
N ILE A 38 -0.99 -2.80 -2.90
CA ILE A 38 -0.20 -1.60 -3.20
C ILE A 38 -1.10 -0.40 -3.50
N LEU A 39 -2.13 -0.61 -4.33
CA LEU A 39 -3.06 0.47 -4.70
C LEU A 39 -3.86 0.96 -3.49
N LEU A 40 -4.32 0.04 -2.63
CA LEU A 40 -5.01 0.39 -1.39
C LEU A 40 -4.07 1.07 -0.39
N ALA A 41 -2.81 0.63 -0.30
CA ALA A 41 -1.80 1.28 0.54
C ALA A 41 -1.58 2.74 0.15
N TYR A 42 -1.56 3.04 -1.15
CA TYR A 42 -1.45 4.41 -1.62
C TYR A 42 -2.67 5.27 -1.24
N GLU A 43 -3.88 4.70 -1.28
CA GLU A 43 -5.10 5.42 -0.89
C GLU A 43 -5.21 5.63 0.62
N VAL A 44 -4.87 4.63 1.43
CA VAL A 44 -5.00 4.69 2.91
C VAL A 44 -3.93 5.55 3.57
N THR A 45 -2.84 5.88 2.87
CA THR A 45 -1.72 6.67 3.42
C THR A 45 -1.78 8.16 3.05
N GLN A 46 -2.89 8.62 2.46
CA GLN A 46 -3.04 10.00 1.98
C GLN A 46 -3.04 11.07 3.07
N ASP A 47 -3.43 10.71 4.29
CA ASP A 47 -3.58 11.61 5.43
C ASP A 47 -2.43 11.50 6.45
N LEU A 48 -1.37 10.76 6.13
CA LEU A 48 -0.20 10.61 7.02
C LEU A 48 0.50 11.94 7.29
N ALA A 49 0.87 12.15 8.55
CA ALA A 49 1.56 13.36 8.98
C ALA A 49 3.03 13.38 8.51
N LEU A 50 3.45 14.56 8.04
CA LEU A 50 4.83 14.84 7.61
C LEU A 50 5.52 15.84 8.55
N GLU A 51 6.84 15.70 8.67
CA GLU A 51 7.72 16.64 9.37
C GLU A 51 8.75 17.22 8.39
N ALA A 52 9.02 18.53 8.49
CA ALA A 52 10.00 19.21 7.65
C ALA A 52 11.43 18.85 8.05
N THR A 53 12.28 18.57 7.07
CA THR A 53 13.70 18.28 7.29
C THR A 53 14.57 18.96 6.24
N THR A 54 15.88 19.05 6.50
CA THR A 54 16.87 19.50 5.51
C THR A 54 17.81 18.35 5.20
N VAL A 55 18.01 18.07 3.91
CA VAL A 55 18.89 17.01 3.42
C VAL A 55 20.02 17.59 2.58
N GLU A 56 21.19 16.97 2.64
CA GLU A 56 22.30 17.28 1.75
C GLU A 56 22.14 16.51 0.44
N THR A 57 22.11 17.23 -0.68
CA THR A 57 22.07 16.67 -2.02
C THR A 57 23.42 16.92 -2.71
N PRO A 58 23.74 16.22 -3.82
CA PRO A 58 24.96 16.52 -4.59
C PRO A 58 25.09 17.98 -5.06
N MET A 59 23.99 18.74 -5.09
CA MET A 59 23.95 20.15 -5.50
C MET A 59 23.84 21.14 -4.33
N GLY A 60 23.89 20.66 -3.07
CA GLY A 60 23.78 21.46 -1.85
C GLY A 60 22.59 21.07 -0.96
N HIS A 61 22.27 21.93 0.02
CA HIS A 61 21.19 21.67 0.98
C HIS A 61 19.81 21.90 0.35
N ALA A 62 18.88 20.97 0.59
CA ALA A 62 17.50 21.05 0.13
C ALA A 62 16.50 20.79 1.26
N SER A 63 15.39 21.52 1.25
CA SER A 63 14.26 21.24 2.13
C SER A 63 13.49 20.01 1.63
N GLY A 64 13.15 19.12 2.56
CA GLY A 64 12.38 17.91 2.30
C GLY A 64 11.36 17.63 3.39
N SER A 65 10.71 16.47 3.30
CA SER A 65 9.73 16.02 4.29
C SER A 65 9.94 14.54 4.59
N ILE A 66 9.78 14.18 5.85
CA ILE A 66 9.82 12.79 6.32
C ILE A 66 8.48 12.43 6.95
N LEU A 67 8.12 11.14 6.91
CA LEU A 67 6.98 10.63 7.66
C LEU A 67 7.24 10.81 9.16
N ARG A 68 6.25 11.38 9.86
CA ARG A 68 6.32 11.59 11.30
C ARG A 68 5.97 10.33 12.09
N GLU A 69 5.15 9.47 11.51
CA GLU A 69 4.54 8.32 12.19
C GLU A 69 5.26 7.02 11.86
N GLN A 70 5.36 6.13 12.83
CA GLN A 70 5.78 4.73 12.62
C GLN A 70 4.55 3.88 12.36
N ILE A 71 4.57 3.11 11.27
CA ILE A 71 3.44 2.29 10.82
C ILE A 71 3.74 0.83 11.13
N GLY A 72 2.81 0.17 11.83
CA GLY A 72 2.85 -1.26 12.10
C GLY A 72 1.93 -2.05 11.15
N LEU A 73 2.43 -3.11 10.53
CA LEU A 73 1.66 -3.99 9.64
C LEU A 73 1.22 -5.26 10.38
N ILE A 74 -0.09 -5.40 10.63
CA ILE A 74 -0.66 -6.55 11.36
C ILE A 74 -1.50 -7.44 10.41
N PRO A 75 -0.92 -8.50 9.82
CA PRO A 75 -1.68 -9.44 8.99
C PRO A 75 -2.57 -10.36 9.82
N VAL A 76 -3.85 -10.50 9.42
CA VAL A 76 -4.71 -11.58 9.93
C VAL A 76 -4.42 -12.87 9.16
N LEU A 77 -3.88 -13.86 9.86
CA LEU A 77 -3.40 -15.09 9.24
C LEU A 77 -4.54 -16.04 8.84
N ARG A 78 -4.40 -16.81 7.75
CA ARG A 78 -3.25 -16.86 6.80
C ARG A 78 -3.39 -15.90 5.61
N ALA A 79 -4.62 -15.45 5.32
CA ALA A 79 -4.93 -14.71 4.10
C ALA A 79 -4.21 -13.35 4.02
N GLY A 80 -3.97 -12.69 5.16
CA GLY A 80 -3.30 -11.40 5.21
C GLY A 80 -1.84 -11.40 4.76
N LEU A 81 -1.17 -12.56 4.72
CA LEU A 81 0.23 -12.63 4.29
C LEU A 81 0.43 -12.15 2.86
N GLY A 82 -0.49 -12.48 1.95
CA GLY A 82 -0.40 -12.04 0.55
C GLY A 82 -0.56 -10.53 0.36
N MET A 83 -1.13 -9.83 1.35
CA MET A 83 -1.35 -8.39 1.29
C MET A 83 -0.16 -7.62 1.86
N VAL A 84 0.40 -8.10 2.98
CA VAL A 84 1.52 -7.44 3.67
C VAL A 84 2.72 -7.26 2.76
N ASP A 85 3.06 -8.27 1.94
CA ASP A 85 4.16 -8.15 0.99
C ASP A 85 4.00 -6.98 0.00
N GLY A 86 2.75 -6.68 -0.38
CA GLY A 86 2.44 -5.53 -1.24
C GLY A 86 2.63 -4.21 -0.51
N VAL A 87 2.06 -4.08 0.69
CA VAL A 87 2.15 -2.85 1.49
C VAL A 87 3.60 -2.57 1.92
N TRP A 88 4.30 -3.59 2.40
CA TRP A 88 5.68 -3.47 2.86
C TRP A 88 6.63 -3.00 1.75
N SER A 89 6.37 -3.39 0.50
CA SER A 89 7.17 -2.92 -0.64
C SER A 89 7.10 -1.41 -0.90
N MET A 90 6.03 -0.75 -0.44
CA MET A 90 5.85 0.70 -0.54
C MET A 90 6.46 1.46 0.63
N MET A 91 6.53 0.83 1.82
CA MET A 91 7.00 1.44 3.05
C MET A 91 7.94 0.48 3.78
N PRO A 92 9.18 0.29 3.29
CA PRO A 92 10.08 -0.73 3.84
C PRO A 92 10.50 -0.47 5.29
N SER A 93 10.31 0.76 5.79
CA SER A 93 10.55 1.15 7.18
C SER A 93 9.39 0.84 8.14
N SER A 94 8.28 0.25 7.66
CA SER A 94 7.19 -0.23 8.52
C SER A 94 7.56 -1.55 9.20
N GLU A 95 7.14 -1.72 10.46
CA GLU A 95 7.41 -2.92 11.29
C GLU A 95 6.23 -3.89 11.38
#